data_AF-A0A0G1XMA6-F1
#
_entry.id   AF-A0A0G1XMA6-F1
#
_cell.length_a   1.000
_cell.length_b   1.000
_cell.length_c   1.000
_cell.angle_alpha   90.00
_cell.angle_beta   90.00
_cell.angle_gamma   90.00
#
_symmetry.space_group_name_H-M   'P 1'
#
loop_
_entity.id
_entity.type
_entity.pdbx_description
1 polymer ?
#
loop_
_entity_poly.entity_id
_entity_poly.type
_entity_poly.pdbx_seq_one_letter_code
_entity_poly.pdbx_strand_id
1 'polypeptide(L)'
;MNLYYKIFAGVVVIGCVSAAAIYLYLQQQKQKDDAAVQAITTNLLEAKYRDAIQETETLRANKQESDPLYAIDLEIASIASFSELALNRADAVSSEEWINVIHMAKKQLESTRDPYLQAGAVDLLLLVLHQTNDPVVAAEIFAGEPFNKLRGQDRSTSLKNLATYSIELYPTAPPYIMLARVRADAINYLLKPGSIVPIDNASSTGLISRANQIEENVKNAEMAAKTTKARDGRSPFSLLTYPWNTIWSAYALSQAARVDKKYWLETENMFKDAILYTETTVDKNGKPYPALLQLSAKARLYYARGLYDIFGDARASDITNTLDTLSAMIERQPELYTAQQRLFDLILKNRHRSEVTRHWYEEFAGLAKYSSSFASYLKSRGWDL
;
A
#
# COMPACT_ATOMS: atom_id res chain seq x y z
N MET A 1 -20.46 56.31 1.71
CA MET A 1 -20.56 54.83 1.67
C MET A 1 -19.28 54.31 1.03
N ASN A 2 -18.47 53.56 1.78
CA ASN A 2 -17.03 53.40 1.55
C ASN A 2 -16.68 52.48 0.37
N LEU A 3 -15.72 52.89 -0.47
CA LEU A 3 -15.27 52.18 -1.68
C LEU A 3 -14.81 50.74 -1.39
N TYR A 4 -14.29 50.51 -0.18
CA TYR A 4 -13.88 49.21 0.34
C TYR A 4 -15.03 48.18 0.46
N TYR A 5 -16.26 48.62 0.76
CA TYR A 5 -17.40 47.71 0.89
C TYR A 5 -17.89 47.17 -0.47
N LYS A 6 -17.71 47.95 -1.55
CA LYS A 6 -18.07 47.54 -2.91
C LYS A 6 -17.06 46.55 -3.50
N ILE A 7 -15.77 46.69 -3.15
CA ILE A 7 -14.71 45.76 -3.58
C ILE A 7 -14.82 44.43 -2.84
N PHE A 8 -15.09 44.45 -1.52
CA PHE A 8 -15.24 43.23 -0.73
C PHE A 8 -16.50 42.43 -1.12
N ALA A 9 -17.64 43.10 -1.37
CA ALA A 9 -18.84 42.46 -1.89
C ALA A 9 -18.64 41.91 -3.33
N GLY A 10 -17.86 42.59 -4.17
CA GLY A 10 -17.50 42.12 -5.51
C GLY A 10 -16.64 40.85 -5.52
N VAL A 11 -15.65 40.76 -4.62
CA VAL A 11 -14.77 39.57 -4.50
C VAL A 11 -15.51 38.36 -3.91
N VAL A 12 -16.41 38.57 -2.95
CA VAL A 12 -17.23 37.49 -2.38
C VAL A 12 -18.27 36.98 -3.39
N VAL A 13 -18.89 37.87 -4.17
CA VAL A 13 -19.86 37.46 -5.20
C VAL A 13 -19.16 36.76 -6.38
N ILE A 14 -17.98 37.23 -6.81
CA ILE A 14 -17.18 36.55 -7.84
C ILE A 14 -16.66 35.19 -7.32
N GLY A 15 -16.24 35.09 -6.05
CA GLY A 15 -15.84 33.83 -5.43
C GLY A 15 -16.97 32.80 -5.33
N CYS A 16 -18.18 33.25 -4.95
CA CYS A 16 -19.36 32.38 -4.89
C CYS A 16 -19.89 31.98 -6.29
N VAL A 17 -19.82 32.88 -7.28
CA VAL A 17 -20.21 32.57 -8.67
C VAL A 17 -19.19 31.63 -9.33
N SER A 18 -17.90 31.76 -9.02
CA SER A 18 -16.85 30.84 -9.48
C SER A 18 -16.97 29.46 -8.84
N ALA A 19 -17.24 29.40 -7.52
CA ALA A 19 -17.47 28.12 -6.82
C ALA A 19 -18.77 27.43 -7.27
N ALA A 20 -19.83 28.20 -7.56
CA ALA A 20 -21.07 27.65 -8.11
C ALA A 20 -20.94 27.22 -9.57
N ALA A 21 -20.17 27.94 -10.39
CA ALA A 21 -19.86 27.55 -11.77
C ALA A 21 -18.94 26.32 -11.83
N ILE A 22 -17.95 26.21 -10.93
CA ILE A 22 -17.10 25.02 -10.78
C ILE A 22 -17.93 23.84 -10.25
N TYR A 23 -18.82 24.06 -9.27
CA TYR A 23 -19.72 23.02 -8.76
C TYR A 23 -20.73 22.55 -9.81
N LEU A 24 -21.31 23.46 -10.61
CA LEU A 24 -22.22 23.14 -11.72
C LEU A 24 -21.49 22.49 -12.90
N TYR A 25 -20.24 22.89 -13.19
CA TYR A 25 -19.37 22.27 -14.18
C TYR A 25 -18.99 20.84 -13.77
N LEU A 26 -18.61 20.62 -12.50
CA LEU A 26 -18.36 19.30 -11.91
C LEU A 26 -19.64 18.44 -11.84
N GLN A 27 -20.82 19.04 -11.67
CA GLN A 27 -22.12 18.35 -11.73
C GLN A 27 -22.57 18.02 -13.17
N GLN A 28 -22.24 18.86 -14.17
CA GLN A 28 -22.57 18.62 -15.58
C GLN A 28 -21.60 17.65 -16.27
N GLN A 29 -20.30 17.65 -15.91
CA GLN A 29 -19.36 16.61 -16.35
C GLN A 29 -19.65 15.24 -15.70
N LYS A 30 -20.21 15.24 -14.48
CA LYS A 30 -20.65 14.03 -13.76
C LYS A 30 -21.44 13.06 -14.64
N GLN A 31 -22.34 13.52 -15.50
CA GLN A 31 -23.16 12.59 -16.30
C GLN A 31 -22.45 11.87 -17.47
N LYS A 32 -21.33 12.39 -17.99
CA LYS A 32 -20.56 11.72 -19.07
C LYS A 32 -19.32 10.99 -18.54
N ASP A 33 -18.71 11.51 -17.48
CA ASP A 33 -17.52 10.90 -16.86
C ASP A 33 -17.89 9.83 -15.81
N ASP A 34 -19.11 9.82 -15.25
CA ASP A 34 -19.51 8.82 -14.24
C ASP A 34 -19.43 7.39 -14.80
N ALA A 35 -19.80 7.14 -16.05
CA ALA A 35 -19.78 5.80 -16.63
C ALA A 35 -18.34 5.25 -16.76
N ALA A 36 -17.40 6.09 -17.20
CA ALA A 36 -16.02 5.69 -17.40
C ALA A 36 -15.27 5.58 -16.06
N VAL A 37 -15.50 6.52 -15.13
CA VAL A 37 -14.97 6.42 -13.75
C VAL A 37 -15.54 5.19 -13.03
N GLN A 38 -16.82 4.87 -13.25
CA GLN A 38 -17.45 3.66 -12.73
C GLN A 38 -16.87 2.40 -13.38
N ALA A 39 -16.58 2.41 -14.68
CA ALA A 39 -15.92 1.30 -15.38
C ALA A 39 -14.50 1.07 -14.83
N ILE A 40 -13.70 2.14 -14.68
CA ILE A 40 -12.37 2.08 -14.04
C ILE A 40 -12.48 1.52 -12.63
N THR A 41 -13.37 2.07 -11.81
CA THR A 41 -13.58 1.61 -10.42
C THR A 41 -13.96 0.14 -10.37
N THR A 42 -14.86 -0.29 -11.25
CA THR A 42 -15.27 -1.70 -11.36
C THR A 42 -14.09 -2.58 -11.74
N ASN A 43 -13.32 -2.21 -12.77
CA ASN A 43 -12.14 -2.95 -13.20
C ASN A 43 -11.09 -3.04 -12.09
N LEU A 44 -10.84 -1.96 -11.35
CA LEU A 44 -9.92 -1.94 -10.21
C LEU A 44 -10.38 -2.90 -9.09
N LEU A 45 -11.66 -2.87 -8.73
CA LEU A 45 -12.22 -3.72 -7.67
C LEU A 45 -12.31 -5.20 -8.09
N GLU A 46 -12.48 -5.46 -9.38
CA GLU A 46 -12.40 -6.79 -10.00
C GLU A 46 -10.95 -7.26 -10.24
N ALA A 47 -9.95 -6.48 -9.85
CA ALA A 47 -8.52 -6.74 -10.08
C ALA A 47 -8.12 -6.87 -11.57
N LYS A 48 -8.91 -6.29 -12.47
CA LYS A 48 -8.65 -6.14 -13.92
C LYS A 48 -7.84 -4.87 -14.18
N TYR A 49 -6.63 -4.80 -13.63
CA TYR A 49 -5.82 -3.59 -13.67
C TYR A 49 -5.47 -3.14 -15.09
N ARG A 50 -5.24 -4.07 -16.03
CA ARG A 50 -4.98 -3.73 -17.45
C ARG A 50 -6.15 -3.01 -18.11
N ASP A 51 -7.37 -3.49 -17.88
CA ASP A 51 -8.58 -2.87 -18.42
C ASP A 51 -8.78 -1.48 -17.79
N ALA A 52 -8.48 -1.32 -16.50
CA ALA A 52 -8.49 -0.01 -15.84
C ALA A 52 -7.44 0.95 -16.44
N ILE A 53 -6.23 0.48 -16.75
CA ILE A 53 -5.17 1.28 -17.40
C ILE A 53 -5.66 1.73 -18.79
N GLN A 54 -6.12 0.81 -19.62
CA GLN A 54 -6.58 1.11 -20.98
C GLN A 54 -7.76 2.10 -20.99
N GLU A 55 -8.73 1.92 -20.09
CA GLU A 55 -9.88 2.83 -19.96
C GLU A 55 -9.40 4.24 -19.54
N THR A 56 -8.46 4.32 -18.60
CA THR A 56 -7.88 5.60 -18.15
C THR A 56 -7.06 6.28 -19.25
N GLU A 57 -6.30 5.51 -20.03
CA GLU A 57 -5.57 6.03 -21.19
C GLU A 57 -6.51 6.58 -22.26
N THR A 58 -7.62 5.89 -22.51
CA THR A 58 -8.65 6.31 -23.47
C THR A 58 -9.31 7.63 -23.04
N LEU A 59 -9.61 7.77 -21.74
CA LEU A 59 -10.12 9.03 -21.18
C LEU A 59 -9.10 10.16 -21.32
N ARG A 60 -7.84 9.88 -21.00
CA ARG A 60 -6.77 10.88 -21.02
C ARG A 60 -6.39 11.32 -22.43
N ALA A 61 -6.49 10.45 -23.44
CA ALA A 61 -6.13 10.76 -24.83
C ALA A 61 -6.89 11.95 -25.43
N ASN A 62 -8.06 12.27 -24.87
CA ASN A 62 -8.90 13.39 -25.29
C ASN A 62 -8.68 14.68 -24.47
N LYS A 63 -7.72 14.68 -23.52
CA LYS A 63 -7.46 15.80 -22.62
C LYS A 63 -6.10 16.44 -22.91
N GLN A 64 -6.05 17.77 -22.77
CA GLN A 64 -4.78 18.51 -22.80
C GLN A 64 -4.10 18.45 -21.43
N GLU A 65 -2.77 18.61 -21.37
CA GLU A 65 -2.03 18.61 -20.10
C GLU A 65 -2.44 19.75 -19.16
N SER A 66 -3.03 20.82 -19.71
CA SER A 66 -3.60 21.92 -18.93
C SER A 66 -4.97 21.60 -18.31
N ASP A 67 -5.59 20.47 -18.65
CA ASP A 67 -6.86 20.04 -18.08
C ASP A 67 -6.65 19.62 -16.60
N PRO A 68 -7.40 20.19 -15.63
CA PRO A 68 -7.29 19.81 -14.23
C PRO A 68 -7.49 18.32 -13.94
N LEU A 69 -8.21 17.59 -14.80
CA LEU A 69 -8.44 16.15 -14.65
C LEU A 69 -7.29 15.30 -15.21
N TYR A 70 -6.39 15.88 -16.00
CA TYR A 70 -5.25 15.16 -16.59
C TYR A 70 -4.35 14.52 -15.52
N ALA A 71 -4.08 15.27 -14.44
CA ALA A 71 -3.28 14.79 -13.32
C ALA A 71 -3.96 13.65 -12.54
N ILE A 72 -5.29 13.68 -12.44
CA ILE A 72 -6.08 12.63 -11.76
C ILE A 72 -6.07 11.34 -12.60
N ASP A 73 -6.21 11.46 -13.93
CA ASP A 73 -6.12 10.29 -14.81
C ASP A 73 -4.70 9.68 -14.76
N LEU A 74 -3.65 10.50 -14.66
CA LEU A 74 -2.28 10.02 -14.45
C LEU A 74 -2.12 9.29 -13.11
N GLU A 75 -2.70 9.79 -12.04
CA GLU A 75 -2.73 9.13 -10.73
C GLU A 75 -3.37 7.74 -10.83
N ILE A 76 -4.56 7.66 -11.43
CA ILE A 76 -5.29 6.41 -11.60
C ILE A 76 -4.49 5.41 -12.44
N ALA A 77 -4.00 5.84 -13.61
CA ALA A 77 -3.24 4.97 -14.50
C ALA A 77 -1.95 4.47 -13.84
N SER A 78 -1.25 5.32 -13.09
CA SER A 78 0.01 4.98 -12.44
C SER A 78 -0.17 4.04 -11.25
N ILE A 79 -1.20 4.23 -10.42
CA ILE A 79 -1.55 3.30 -9.32
C ILE A 79 -2.05 1.96 -9.87
N ALA A 80 -2.88 1.96 -10.93
CA ALA A 80 -3.34 0.74 -11.59
C ALA A 80 -2.18 -0.04 -12.19
N SER A 81 -1.25 0.65 -12.87
CA SER A 81 -0.03 0.05 -13.42
C SER A 81 0.86 -0.52 -12.33
N PHE A 82 1.11 0.22 -11.26
CA PHE A 82 1.84 -0.29 -10.09
C PHE A 82 1.18 -1.57 -9.54
N SER A 83 -0.15 -1.58 -9.41
CA SER A 83 -0.90 -2.73 -8.88
C SER A 83 -0.78 -3.96 -9.80
N GLU A 84 -0.88 -3.78 -11.12
CA GLU A 84 -0.66 -4.84 -12.10
C GLU A 84 0.76 -5.43 -11.98
N LEU A 85 1.78 -4.57 -11.88
CA LEU A 85 3.17 -5.03 -11.78
C LEU A 85 3.44 -5.73 -10.44
N ALA A 86 3.01 -5.13 -9.34
CA ALA A 86 3.30 -5.60 -7.98
C ALA A 86 2.50 -6.84 -7.58
N LEU A 87 1.24 -6.96 -8.03
CA LEU A 87 0.34 -8.04 -7.63
C LEU A 87 0.23 -9.12 -8.72
N ASN A 88 0.24 -8.72 -10.00
CA ASN A 88 -0.11 -9.61 -11.11
C ASN A 88 1.08 -10.14 -11.94
N ARG A 89 2.33 -9.65 -11.80
CA ARG A 89 3.40 -9.96 -12.79
C ARG A 89 4.84 -10.21 -12.31
N ALA A 90 5.12 -10.44 -11.03
CA ALA A 90 6.48 -10.36 -10.45
C ALA A 90 7.66 -11.14 -11.14
N ASP A 91 7.45 -12.23 -11.88
CA ASP A 91 8.55 -12.97 -12.55
C ASP A 91 8.85 -12.52 -13.99
N ALA A 92 8.11 -11.55 -14.53
CA ALA A 92 8.24 -11.08 -15.92
C ALA A 92 7.98 -9.57 -16.08
N VAL A 93 8.22 -8.78 -15.03
CA VAL A 93 8.18 -7.32 -15.15
C VAL A 93 9.54 -6.82 -15.62
N SER A 94 9.57 -6.19 -16.79
CA SER A 94 10.77 -5.53 -17.29
C SER A 94 11.05 -4.24 -16.51
N SER A 95 12.31 -3.82 -16.43
CA SER A 95 12.68 -2.52 -15.87
C SER A 95 11.93 -1.38 -16.57
N GLU A 96 11.67 -1.52 -17.87
CA GLU A 96 10.92 -0.56 -18.69
C GLU A 96 9.48 -0.32 -18.19
N GLU A 97 8.77 -1.38 -17.79
CA GLU A 97 7.41 -1.24 -17.26
C GLU A 97 7.39 -0.47 -15.93
N TRP A 98 8.38 -0.70 -15.06
CA TRP A 98 8.53 0.10 -13.84
C TRP A 98 8.90 1.56 -14.13
N ILE A 99 9.77 1.79 -15.12
CA ILE A 99 10.16 3.13 -15.57
C ILE A 99 8.95 3.91 -16.09
N ASN A 100 8.04 3.25 -16.82
CA ASN A 100 6.80 3.90 -17.27
C ASN A 100 5.92 4.36 -16.09
N VAL A 101 5.83 3.58 -15.01
CA VAL A 101 5.13 4.01 -13.78
C VAL A 101 5.79 5.25 -13.17
N ILE A 102 7.13 5.27 -13.13
CA ILE A 102 7.91 6.41 -12.61
C ILE A 102 7.67 7.66 -13.46
N HIS A 103 7.68 7.54 -14.79
CA HIS A 103 7.43 8.65 -15.70
C HIS A 103 6.01 9.20 -15.55
N MET A 104 5.00 8.34 -15.40
CA MET A 104 3.63 8.78 -15.13
C MET A 104 3.53 9.53 -13.79
N ALA A 105 4.16 9.04 -12.73
CA ALA A 105 4.16 9.69 -11.42
C ALA A 105 4.86 11.06 -11.45
N LYS A 106 6.02 11.16 -12.12
CA LYS A 106 6.71 12.45 -12.29
C LYS A 106 5.88 13.42 -13.14
N LYS A 107 5.26 12.94 -14.21
CA LYS A 107 4.37 13.76 -15.04
C LYS A 107 3.15 14.25 -14.26
N GLN A 108 2.57 13.40 -13.39
CA GLN A 108 1.49 13.82 -12.50
C GLN A 108 1.94 15.00 -11.62
N LEU A 109 3.10 14.87 -10.98
CA LEU A 109 3.68 15.90 -10.12
C LEU A 109 3.87 17.23 -10.86
N GLU A 110 4.33 17.19 -12.11
CA GLU A 110 4.53 18.37 -12.98
C GLU A 110 3.20 18.99 -13.46
N SER A 111 2.20 18.16 -13.72
CA SER A 111 0.91 18.57 -14.29
C SER A 111 -0.08 19.17 -13.29
N THR A 112 0.23 19.15 -11.99
CA THR A 112 -0.69 19.62 -10.94
C THR A 112 -0.05 20.63 -10.00
N ARG A 113 -0.89 21.53 -9.48
CA ARG A 113 -0.56 22.45 -8.38
C ARG A 113 -1.22 22.07 -7.07
N ASP A 114 -2.02 21.00 -7.04
CA ASP A 114 -2.63 20.50 -5.80
C ASP A 114 -1.57 19.74 -5.00
N PRO A 115 -1.15 20.22 -3.80
CA PRO A 115 -0.11 19.56 -3.02
C PRO A 115 -0.46 18.12 -2.65
N TYR A 116 -1.75 17.79 -2.51
CA TYR A 116 -2.20 16.42 -2.25
C TYR A 116 -1.86 15.48 -3.42
N LEU A 117 -2.13 15.91 -4.66
CA LEU A 117 -1.83 15.12 -5.86
C LEU A 117 -0.32 15.04 -6.11
N GLN A 118 0.45 16.08 -5.74
CA GLN A 118 1.91 16.03 -5.78
C GLN A 118 2.45 15.01 -4.77
N ALA A 119 1.96 15.03 -3.53
CA ALA A 119 2.34 14.04 -2.51
C ALA A 119 1.98 12.61 -2.97
N GLY A 120 0.79 12.39 -3.54
CA GLY A 120 0.39 11.09 -4.08
C GLY A 120 1.33 10.54 -5.16
N ALA A 121 1.85 11.41 -6.04
CA ALA A 121 2.88 11.02 -7.02
C ALA A 121 4.20 10.61 -6.34
N VAL A 122 4.65 11.32 -5.31
CA VAL A 122 5.84 10.96 -4.54
C VAL A 122 5.63 9.68 -3.73
N ASP A 123 4.43 9.47 -3.18
CA ASP A 123 4.03 8.24 -2.50
C ASP A 123 4.12 7.03 -3.43
N LEU A 124 3.75 7.20 -4.70
CA LEU A 124 3.90 6.14 -5.69
C LEU A 124 5.37 5.84 -5.99
N LEU A 125 6.22 6.86 -6.16
CA LEU A 125 7.67 6.68 -6.32
C LEU A 125 8.28 5.97 -5.12
N LEU A 126 7.82 6.30 -3.90
CA LEU A 126 8.22 5.64 -2.66
C LEU A 126 7.82 4.17 -2.65
N LEU A 127 6.60 3.83 -3.08
CA LEU A 127 6.12 2.45 -3.21
C LEU A 127 6.90 1.66 -4.26
N VAL A 128 7.18 2.26 -5.43
CA VAL A 128 8.02 1.64 -6.48
C VAL A 128 9.41 1.37 -5.91
N LEU A 129 10.05 2.38 -5.29
CA LEU A 129 11.37 2.22 -4.69
C LEU A 129 11.34 1.11 -3.65
N HIS A 130 10.31 0.98 -2.83
CA HIS A 130 10.23 -0.09 -1.83
C HIS A 130 10.07 -1.48 -2.47
N GLN A 131 9.25 -1.58 -3.52
CA GLN A 131 8.87 -2.84 -4.16
C GLN A 131 9.97 -3.45 -5.04
N THR A 132 10.77 -2.63 -5.72
CA THR A 132 11.77 -3.10 -6.70
C THR A 132 13.20 -3.03 -6.17
N ASN A 133 13.98 -4.11 -6.30
CA ASN A 133 15.42 -4.09 -5.99
C ASN A 133 16.29 -3.76 -7.22
N ASP A 134 15.69 -3.37 -8.35
CA ASP A 134 16.39 -3.07 -9.59
C ASP A 134 17.12 -1.72 -9.51
N PRO A 135 18.47 -1.68 -9.62
CA PRO A 135 19.24 -0.45 -9.60
C PRO A 135 18.90 0.53 -10.72
N VAL A 136 18.48 0.03 -11.90
CA VAL A 136 18.11 0.86 -13.05
C VAL A 136 16.81 1.61 -12.74
N VAL A 137 15.82 0.89 -12.22
CA VAL A 137 14.55 1.48 -11.78
C VAL A 137 14.78 2.50 -10.65
N ALA A 138 15.63 2.16 -9.68
CA ALA A 138 15.97 3.08 -8.60
C ALA A 138 16.68 4.34 -9.10
N ALA A 139 17.60 4.21 -10.07
CA ALA A 139 18.28 5.36 -10.67
C ALA A 139 17.30 6.30 -11.38
N GLU A 140 16.31 5.74 -12.07
CA GLU A 140 15.28 6.52 -12.76
C GLU A 140 14.43 7.36 -11.79
N ILE A 141 14.06 6.83 -10.62
CA ILE A 141 13.33 7.61 -9.60
C ILE A 141 14.08 8.90 -9.26
N PHE A 142 15.40 8.81 -9.09
CA PHE A 142 16.27 9.93 -8.71
C PHE A 142 16.82 10.74 -9.90
N ALA A 143 16.38 10.46 -11.12
CA ALA A 143 16.75 11.25 -12.28
C ALA A 143 16.03 12.61 -12.29
N GLY A 144 16.79 13.70 -12.45
CA GLY A 144 16.26 15.07 -12.49
C GLY A 144 15.98 15.69 -11.12
N GLU A 145 15.78 17.01 -11.10
CA GLU A 145 15.36 17.75 -9.91
C GLU A 145 13.84 17.60 -9.70
N PRO A 146 13.34 17.61 -8.45
CA PRO A 146 14.08 17.72 -7.19
C PRO A 146 14.62 16.37 -6.67
N PHE A 147 14.37 15.26 -7.37
CA PHE A 147 14.59 13.92 -6.84
C PHE A 147 16.06 13.53 -6.68
N ASN A 148 16.95 14.00 -7.57
CA ASN A 148 18.39 13.76 -7.48
C ASN A 148 19.00 14.07 -6.09
N LYS A 149 18.49 15.10 -5.40
CA LYS A 149 18.92 15.50 -4.03
C LYS A 149 18.38 14.60 -2.93
N LEU A 150 17.32 13.84 -3.20
CA LEU A 150 16.71 12.92 -2.25
C LEU A 150 17.41 11.56 -2.21
N ARG A 151 18.29 11.28 -3.17
CA ARG A 151 19.08 10.04 -3.19
C ARG A 151 20.02 9.97 -1.99
N GLY A 152 19.82 8.98 -1.14
CA GLY A 152 20.69 8.69 0.00
C GLY A 152 21.89 7.82 -0.35
N GLN A 153 22.78 7.61 0.64
CA GLN A 153 23.90 6.66 0.53
C GLN A 153 23.42 5.22 0.40
N ASP A 154 22.27 4.90 1.01
CA ASP A 154 21.61 3.62 0.92
C ASP A 154 20.12 3.78 0.58
N ARG A 155 19.48 2.64 0.30
CA ARG A 155 18.05 2.57 -0.04
C ARG A 155 17.15 3.03 1.10
N SER A 156 17.50 2.73 2.35
CA SER A 156 16.71 3.10 3.54
C SER A 156 16.66 4.62 3.72
N THR A 157 17.80 5.28 3.56
CA THR A 157 17.95 6.73 3.57
C THR A 157 17.19 7.35 2.41
N SER A 158 17.26 6.75 1.23
CA SER A 158 16.52 7.21 0.04
C SER A 158 15.00 7.12 0.23
N LEU A 159 14.50 6.01 0.80
CA LEU A 159 13.09 5.85 1.19
C LEU A 159 12.68 6.91 2.22
N LYS A 160 13.52 7.14 3.25
CA LYS A 160 13.25 8.16 4.27
C LYS A 160 13.16 9.55 3.65
N ASN A 161 14.08 9.93 2.78
CA ASN A 161 14.10 11.24 2.14
C ASN A 161 12.87 11.45 1.24
N LEU A 162 12.49 10.44 0.44
CA LEU A 162 11.26 10.50 -0.36
C LEU A 162 10.00 10.62 0.52
N ALA A 163 9.92 9.86 1.62
CA ALA A 163 8.80 9.94 2.55
C ALA A 163 8.72 11.33 3.21
N THR A 164 9.85 11.88 3.67
CA THR A 164 9.89 13.24 4.22
C THR A 164 9.48 14.28 3.19
N TYR A 165 9.96 14.18 1.95
CA TYR A 165 9.57 15.09 0.87
C TYR A 165 8.06 15.01 0.56
N SER A 166 7.48 13.81 0.53
CA SER A 166 6.03 13.65 0.36
C SER A 166 5.23 14.33 1.49
N ILE A 167 5.66 14.12 2.75
CA ILE A 167 5.02 14.73 3.94
C ILE A 167 5.11 16.26 3.89
N GLU A 168 6.23 16.82 3.43
CA GLU A 168 6.42 18.26 3.25
C GLU A 168 5.51 18.87 2.18
N LEU A 169 5.21 18.12 1.12
CA LEU A 169 4.23 18.53 0.11
C LEU A 169 2.82 18.52 0.69
N TYR A 170 2.39 17.38 1.26
CA TYR A 170 1.12 17.23 1.93
C TYR A 170 1.11 15.98 2.83
N PRO A 171 0.67 16.05 4.09
CA PRO A 171 0.65 14.88 4.97
C PRO A 171 -0.42 13.86 4.52
N THR A 172 0.02 12.77 3.89
CA THR A 172 -0.79 11.59 3.54
C THR A 172 -0.41 10.39 4.43
N ALA A 173 -1.23 9.35 4.47
CA ALA A 173 -0.93 8.14 5.26
C ALA A 173 0.24 7.27 4.72
N PRO A 174 0.38 7.03 3.40
CA PRO A 174 1.41 6.15 2.85
C PRO A 174 2.87 6.44 3.28
N PRO A 175 3.37 7.69 3.32
CA PRO A 175 4.78 7.95 3.66
C PRO A 175 5.08 7.63 5.12
N TYR A 176 4.15 7.90 6.04
CA TYR A 176 4.28 7.49 7.44
C TYR A 176 4.24 5.96 7.59
N ILE A 177 3.35 5.28 6.89
CA ILE A 177 3.30 3.81 6.88
C ILE A 177 4.61 3.23 6.34
N MET A 178 5.19 3.80 5.29
CA MET A 178 6.48 3.36 4.76
C MET A 178 7.60 3.54 5.79
N LEU A 179 7.64 4.69 6.45
CA LEU A 179 8.60 4.96 7.54
C LEU A 179 8.43 3.96 8.70
N ALA A 180 7.21 3.55 9.03
CA ALA A 180 6.93 2.50 10.00
C ALA A 180 7.42 1.13 9.49
N ARG A 181 7.14 0.79 8.22
CA ARG A 181 7.57 -0.48 7.61
C ARG A 181 9.07 -0.65 7.54
N VAL A 182 9.83 0.38 7.15
CA VAL A 182 11.31 0.33 7.13
C VAL A 182 11.87 0.00 8.51
N ARG A 183 11.25 0.53 9.58
CA ARG A 183 11.65 0.23 10.96
C ARG A 183 11.21 -1.16 11.40
N ALA A 184 10.01 -1.58 10.99
CA ALA A 184 9.48 -2.90 11.24
C ALA A 184 10.35 -3.99 10.61
N ASP A 185 10.77 -3.79 9.35
CA ASP A 185 11.68 -4.68 8.64
C ASP A 185 13.05 -4.73 9.34
N ALA A 186 13.56 -3.57 9.80
CA ALA A 186 14.80 -3.53 10.59
C ALA A 186 14.69 -4.30 11.91
N ILE A 187 13.55 -4.24 12.63
CA ILE A 187 13.31 -5.09 13.80
C ILE A 187 13.29 -6.56 13.40
N ASN A 188 12.58 -6.90 12.32
CA ASN A 188 12.44 -8.28 11.86
C ASN A 188 13.82 -8.93 11.58
N TYR A 189 14.78 -8.19 11.01
CA TYR A 189 16.14 -8.70 10.75
C TYR A 189 17.08 -8.69 11.95
N LEU A 190 16.70 -8.04 13.05
CA LEU A 190 17.48 -8.01 14.29
C LEU A 190 17.02 -9.07 15.30
N LEU A 191 15.93 -9.77 15.00
CA LEU A 191 15.37 -10.85 15.81
C LEU A 191 15.45 -12.17 15.02
N LYS A 192 15.54 -13.31 15.73
CA LYS A 192 15.49 -14.64 15.09
C LYS A 192 14.14 -14.84 14.39
N PRO A 193 14.09 -15.53 13.23
CA PRO A 193 12.83 -15.87 12.57
C PRO A 193 11.86 -16.57 13.52
N GLY A 194 10.58 -16.20 13.51
CA GLY A 194 9.58 -16.87 14.36
C GLY A 194 9.75 -16.63 15.85
N SER A 195 10.43 -15.56 16.28
CA SER A 195 10.83 -15.38 17.68
C SER A 195 10.96 -13.92 18.11
N ILE A 196 10.86 -13.69 19.42
CA ILE A 196 11.22 -12.41 20.07
C ILE A 196 12.70 -12.33 20.46
N VAL A 197 13.47 -13.40 20.26
CA VAL A 197 14.87 -13.47 20.70
C VAL A 197 15.76 -12.64 19.76
N PRO A 198 16.51 -11.64 20.26
CA PRO A 198 17.45 -10.88 19.45
C PRO A 198 18.61 -11.72 18.91
N ILE A 199 19.16 -11.30 17.77
CA ILE A 199 20.44 -11.77 17.25
C ILE A 199 21.56 -11.03 18.01
N ASP A 200 22.70 -11.66 18.28
CA ASP A 200 23.72 -11.22 19.26
C ASP A 200 24.24 -9.76 19.09
N ASN A 201 24.03 -9.14 17.93
CA ASN A 201 24.43 -7.76 17.63
C ASN A 201 23.30 -6.71 17.84
N ALA A 202 22.09 -7.12 18.20
CA ALA A 202 20.94 -6.24 18.32
C ALA A 202 20.84 -5.59 19.72
N SER A 203 21.01 -4.27 19.79
CA SER A 203 20.84 -3.50 21.02
C SER A 203 19.36 -3.38 21.43
N SER A 204 19.03 -3.76 22.67
CA SER A 204 17.68 -3.59 23.24
C SER A 204 17.20 -2.13 23.18
N THR A 205 18.06 -1.16 23.45
CA THR A 205 17.72 0.27 23.35
C THR A 205 17.41 0.68 21.92
N GLY A 206 18.16 0.16 20.94
CA GLY A 206 17.90 0.39 19.52
C GLY A 206 16.56 -0.19 19.07
N LEU A 207 16.24 -1.41 19.51
CA LEU A 207 14.96 -2.06 19.24
C LEU A 207 13.78 -1.29 19.83
N ILE A 208 13.88 -0.85 21.09
CA ILE A 208 12.84 -0.05 21.77
C ILE A 208 12.65 1.29 21.05
N SER A 209 13.74 1.97 20.67
CA SER A 209 13.65 3.22 19.92
C SER A 209 12.89 3.05 18.60
N ARG A 210 13.17 1.96 17.87
CA ARG A 210 12.44 1.63 16.62
C ARG A 210 10.97 1.35 16.88
N ALA A 211 10.64 0.58 17.92
CA ALA A 211 9.26 0.26 18.29
C ALA A 211 8.44 1.53 18.61
N ASN A 212 9.01 2.46 19.40
CA ASN A 212 8.36 3.74 19.71
C ASN A 212 8.17 4.60 18.44
N GLN A 213 9.15 4.62 17.53
CA GLN A 213 9.02 5.34 16.27
C GLN A 213 7.99 4.70 15.33
N ILE A 214 7.79 3.38 15.37
CA ILE A 214 6.71 2.73 14.62
C ILE A 214 5.36 3.25 15.11
N GLU A 215 5.12 3.25 16.42
CA GLU A 215 3.89 3.77 17.03
C GLU A 215 3.62 5.22 16.60
N GLU A 216 4.63 6.08 16.68
CA GLU A 216 4.51 7.48 16.25
C GLU A 216 4.10 7.61 14.78
N ASN A 217 4.76 6.87 13.88
CA ASN A 217 4.44 6.91 12.46
C ASN A 217 3.05 6.35 12.17
N VAL A 218 2.62 5.28 12.86
CA VAL A 218 1.26 4.74 12.70
C VAL A 218 0.20 5.75 13.15
N LYS A 219 0.39 6.41 14.30
CA LYS A 219 -0.52 7.47 14.75
C LYS A 219 -0.59 8.64 13.77
N ASN A 220 0.55 9.05 13.21
CA ASN A 220 0.59 10.10 12.19
C ASN A 220 -0.12 9.66 10.90
N ALA A 221 0.03 8.41 10.48
CA ALA A 221 -0.68 7.85 9.33
C ALA A 221 -2.20 7.87 9.54
N GLU A 222 -2.68 7.48 10.71
CA GLU A 222 -4.12 7.52 11.04
C GLU A 222 -4.68 8.94 11.06
N MET A 223 -3.92 9.89 11.59
CA MET A 223 -4.30 11.31 11.62
C MET A 223 -4.38 11.89 10.20
N ALA A 224 -3.40 11.56 9.35
CA ALA A 224 -3.39 11.93 7.94
C ALA A 224 -4.60 11.32 7.21
N ALA A 225 -4.85 10.01 7.38
CA ALA A 225 -6.00 9.32 6.78
C ALA A 225 -7.36 9.92 7.17
N LYS A 226 -7.51 10.36 8.42
CA LYS A 226 -8.74 11.07 8.87
C LYS A 226 -8.91 12.40 8.15
N THR A 227 -7.82 13.12 7.92
CA THR A 227 -7.81 14.42 7.23
C THR A 227 -8.07 14.28 5.73
N THR A 228 -7.56 13.21 5.11
CA THR A 228 -7.70 12.96 3.66
C THR A 228 -8.96 12.18 3.29
N LYS A 229 -9.70 11.62 4.25
CA LYS A 229 -10.88 10.77 4.03
C LYS A 229 -11.89 11.29 3.01
N ALA A 230 -12.14 12.61 3.00
CA ALA A 230 -13.09 13.20 2.05
C ALA A 230 -12.59 13.20 0.59
N ARG A 231 -11.26 13.28 0.40
CA ARG A 231 -10.60 13.15 -0.91
C ARG A 231 -10.52 11.68 -1.32
N ASP A 232 -10.04 10.83 -0.42
CA ASP A 232 -9.94 9.39 -0.63
C ASP A 232 -11.29 8.75 -0.96
N GLY A 233 -12.37 9.18 -0.28
CA GLY A 233 -13.72 8.66 -0.50
C GLY A 233 -14.31 8.97 -1.89
N ARG A 234 -13.66 9.83 -2.68
CA ARG A 234 -14.05 10.12 -4.07
C ARG A 234 -13.13 9.45 -5.10
N SER A 235 -12.08 8.77 -4.64
CA SER A 235 -11.14 8.06 -5.49
C SER A 235 -11.73 6.71 -5.94
N PRO A 236 -11.42 6.24 -7.16
CA PRO A 236 -11.67 4.86 -7.59
C PRO A 236 -11.04 3.80 -6.65
N PHE A 237 -10.04 4.18 -5.85
CA PHE A 237 -9.38 3.32 -4.87
C PHE A 237 -9.96 3.40 -3.45
N SER A 238 -11.02 4.19 -3.22
CA SER A 238 -11.57 4.49 -1.88
C SER A 238 -11.80 3.27 -1.00
N LEU A 239 -12.32 2.17 -1.57
CA LEU A 239 -12.57 0.91 -0.85
C LEU A 239 -11.29 0.14 -0.53
N LEU A 240 -10.21 0.38 -1.26
CA LEU A 240 -8.91 -0.29 -1.07
C LEU A 240 -8.00 0.45 -0.09
N THR A 241 -8.08 1.79 -0.04
CA THR A 241 -7.18 2.63 0.76
C THR A 241 -7.25 2.33 2.26
N TYR A 242 -8.46 2.23 2.82
CA TYR A 242 -8.63 1.95 4.25
C TYR A 242 -8.03 0.60 4.66
N PRO A 243 -8.46 -0.55 4.12
CA PRO A 243 -7.91 -1.84 4.53
C PRO A 243 -6.41 -1.95 4.21
N TRP A 244 -5.94 -1.37 3.11
CA TRP A 244 -4.50 -1.33 2.80
C TRP A 244 -3.69 -0.64 3.89
N ASN A 245 -4.09 0.56 4.29
CA ASN A 245 -3.40 1.33 5.31
C ASN A 245 -3.44 0.61 6.66
N THR A 246 -4.61 0.08 7.04
CA THR A 246 -4.80 -0.65 8.30
C THR A 246 -3.92 -1.90 8.37
N ILE A 247 -3.82 -2.69 7.29
CA ILE A 247 -2.98 -3.91 7.24
C ILE A 247 -1.51 -3.57 7.44
N TRP A 248 -1.00 -2.53 6.77
CA TRP A 248 0.41 -2.19 6.87
C TRP A 248 0.80 -1.53 8.18
N SER A 249 -0.10 -0.74 8.76
CA SER A 249 0.05 -0.24 10.14
C SER A 249 0.05 -1.39 11.15
N ALA A 250 -0.87 -2.35 11.02
CA ALA A 250 -0.93 -3.54 11.87
C ALA A 250 0.34 -4.39 11.73
N TYR A 251 0.83 -4.59 10.50
CA TYR A 251 2.11 -5.26 10.26
C TYR A 251 3.25 -4.54 10.99
N ALA A 252 3.36 -3.21 10.87
CA ALA A 252 4.43 -2.48 11.53
C ALA A 252 4.35 -2.60 13.07
N LEU A 253 3.15 -2.40 13.64
CA LEU A 253 2.93 -2.57 15.08
C LEU A 253 3.17 -4.00 15.56
N SER A 254 2.91 -5.02 14.74
CA SER A 254 3.24 -6.42 15.08
C SER A 254 4.74 -6.61 15.29
N GLN A 255 5.58 -5.94 14.49
CA GLN A 255 7.03 -5.99 14.67
C GLN A 255 7.46 -5.21 15.92
N ALA A 256 6.81 -4.09 16.22
CA ALA A 256 7.00 -3.40 17.50
C ALA A 256 6.58 -4.29 18.70
N ALA A 257 5.52 -5.08 18.55
CA ALA A 257 5.01 -5.98 19.59
C ALA A 257 5.95 -7.16 19.91
N ARG A 258 6.85 -7.53 18.98
CA ARG A 258 7.95 -8.47 19.25
C ARG A 258 8.99 -7.90 20.22
N VAL A 259 9.12 -6.57 20.27
CA VAL A 259 10.01 -5.86 21.21
C VAL A 259 9.30 -5.57 22.53
N ASP A 260 8.07 -5.07 22.46
CA ASP A 260 7.25 -4.71 23.63
C ASP A 260 5.79 -5.10 23.40
N LYS A 261 5.30 -6.10 24.16
CA LYS A 261 3.98 -6.70 23.98
C LYS A 261 2.81 -5.71 24.13
N LYS A 262 3.01 -4.50 24.69
CA LYS A 262 1.95 -3.48 24.79
C LYS A 262 1.31 -3.13 23.44
N TYR A 263 2.07 -3.25 22.35
CA TYR A 263 1.61 -2.96 20.98
C TYR A 263 0.68 -4.01 20.39
N TRP A 264 0.57 -5.19 21.02
CA TRP A 264 -0.16 -6.32 20.45
C TRP A 264 -1.67 -6.08 20.38
N LEU A 265 -2.29 -5.49 21.41
CA LEU A 265 -3.74 -5.32 21.44
C LEU A 265 -4.23 -4.46 20.25
N GLU A 266 -3.54 -3.37 19.97
CA GLU A 266 -3.84 -2.50 18.82
C GLU A 266 -3.59 -3.22 17.50
N THR A 267 -2.46 -3.94 17.39
CA THR A 267 -2.14 -4.79 16.23
C THR A 267 -3.27 -5.79 15.92
N GLU A 268 -3.72 -6.53 16.93
CA GLU A 268 -4.75 -7.56 16.80
C GLU A 268 -6.09 -6.95 16.37
N ASN A 269 -6.47 -5.81 16.93
CA ASN A 269 -7.68 -5.09 16.54
C ASN A 269 -7.60 -4.63 15.08
N MET A 270 -6.48 -4.02 14.65
CA MET A 270 -6.33 -3.55 13.27
C MET A 270 -6.40 -4.69 12.25
N PHE A 271 -5.76 -5.84 12.52
CA PHE A 271 -5.87 -7.00 11.62
C PHE A 271 -7.31 -7.52 11.54
N LYS A 272 -8.00 -7.64 12.69
CA LYS A 272 -9.40 -8.09 12.74
C LYS A 272 -10.33 -7.11 12.02
N ASP A 273 -10.15 -5.81 12.21
CA ASP A 273 -10.93 -4.77 11.55
C ASP A 273 -10.71 -4.77 10.03
N ALA A 274 -9.47 -4.94 9.57
CA ALA A 274 -9.17 -5.04 8.15
C ALA A 274 -9.78 -6.30 7.51
N ILE A 275 -9.66 -7.46 8.18
CA ILE A 275 -10.28 -8.71 7.73
C ILE A 275 -11.79 -8.54 7.64
N LEU A 276 -12.43 -8.06 8.71
CA LEU A 276 -13.88 -7.82 8.75
C LEU A 276 -14.33 -6.87 7.65
N TYR A 277 -13.63 -5.75 7.45
CA TYR A 277 -13.94 -4.80 6.39
C TYR A 277 -13.89 -5.45 5.01
N THR A 278 -12.82 -6.19 4.72
CA THR A 278 -12.65 -6.85 3.41
C THR A 278 -13.67 -7.95 3.15
N GLU A 279 -14.12 -8.66 4.18
CA GLU A 279 -15.08 -9.78 4.06
C GLU A 279 -16.54 -9.32 4.03
N THR A 280 -16.85 -8.16 4.63
CA THR A 280 -18.21 -7.61 4.67
C THR A 280 -18.50 -6.61 3.55
N THR A 281 -17.46 -6.09 2.89
CA THR A 281 -17.61 -5.16 1.76
C THR A 281 -17.87 -5.94 0.47
N VAL A 282 -19.10 -5.85 -0.03
CA VAL A 282 -19.60 -6.58 -1.21
C VAL A 282 -20.12 -5.64 -2.28
N ASP A 283 -20.23 -6.14 -3.51
CA ASP A 283 -20.85 -5.47 -4.64
C ASP A 283 -22.38 -5.36 -4.48
N LYS A 284 -23.02 -4.69 -5.44
CA LYS A 284 -24.48 -4.53 -5.49
C LYS A 284 -25.27 -5.85 -5.56
N ASN A 285 -24.62 -6.96 -5.90
CA ASN A 285 -25.21 -8.30 -5.97
C ASN A 285 -24.84 -9.17 -4.76
N GLY A 286 -24.17 -8.61 -3.74
CA GLY A 286 -23.71 -9.34 -2.56
C GLY A 286 -22.46 -10.20 -2.79
N LYS A 287 -21.73 -10.01 -3.89
CA LYS A 287 -20.47 -10.72 -4.16
C LYS A 287 -19.26 -9.94 -3.62
N PRO A 288 -18.27 -10.61 -3.03
CA PRO A 288 -17.05 -9.94 -2.57
C PRO A 288 -16.24 -9.40 -3.76
N TYR A 289 -15.55 -8.29 -3.56
CA TYR A 289 -14.63 -7.72 -4.55
C TYR A 289 -13.29 -8.49 -4.58
N PRO A 290 -12.84 -9.02 -5.73
CA PRO A 290 -11.56 -9.71 -5.86
C PRO A 290 -10.35 -8.97 -5.26
N ALA A 291 -10.25 -7.67 -5.49
CA ALA A 291 -9.14 -6.87 -4.95
C ALA A 291 -9.14 -6.83 -3.40
N LEU A 292 -10.32 -6.80 -2.77
CA LEU A 292 -10.44 -6.86 -1.31
C LEU A 292 -10.13 -8.25 -0.75
N LEU A 293 -10.48 -9.31 -1.47
CA LEU A 293 -10.13 -10.68 -1.08
C LEU A 293 -8.61 -10.87 -1.01
N GLN A 294 -7.84 -10.31 -1.96
CA GLN A 294 -6.38 -10.32 -1.88
C GLN A 294 -5.85 -9.60 -0.63
N LEU A 295 -6.49 -8.51 -0.20
CA LEU A 295 -6.15 -7.82 1.04
C LEU A 295 -6.51 -8.65 2.27
N SER A 296 -7.66 -9.35 2.27
CA SER A 296 -8.02 -10.28 3.36
C SER A 296 -6.97 -11.39 3.53
N ALA A 297 -6.56 -12.04 2.44
CA ALA A 297 -5.53 -13.07 2.48
C ALA A 297 -4.19 -12.52 3.01
N LYS A 298 -3.82 -11.29 2.61
CA LYS A 298 -2.63 -10.60 3.11
C LYS A 298 -2.73 -10.31 4.61
N ALA A 299 -3.88 -9.81 5.08
CA ALA A 299 -4.13 -9.52 6.48
C ALA A 299 -4.02 -10.80 7.33
N ARG A 300 -4.63 -11.90 6.88
CA ARG A 300 -4.58 -13.20 7.56
C ARG A 300 -3.16 -13.75 7.64
N LEU A 301 -2.39 -13.68 6.55
CA LEU A 301 -0.99 -14.10 6.56
C LEU A 301 -0.17 -13.30 7.58
N TYR A 302 -0.22 -11.97 7.54
CA TYR A 302 0.55 -11.14 8.49
C TYR A 302 0.07 -11.27 9.93
N TYR A 303 -1.23 -11.50 10.15
CA TYR A 303 -1.77 -11.75 11.48
C TYR A 303 -1.27 -13.07 12.05
N ALA A 304 -1.28 -14.15 11.26
CA ALA A 304 -0.73 -15.45 11.66
C ALA A 304 0.78 -15.35 11.98
N ARG A 305 1.55 -14.62 11.16
CA ARG A 305 2.96 -14.33 11.42
C ARG A 305 3.17 -13.61 12.75
N GLY A 306 2.41 -12.54 13.01
CA GLY A 306 2.49 -11.80 14.28
C GLY A 306 2.15 -12.67 15.50
N LEU A 307 1.12 -13.51 15.40
CA LEU A 307 0.75 -14.47 16.45
C LEU A 307 1.90 -15.46 16.71
N TYR A 308 2.47 -16.01 15.65
CA TYR A 308 3.59 -16.95 15.70
C TYR A 308 4.84 -16.33 16.34
N ASP A 309 5.27 -15.17 15.84
CA ASP A 309 6.48 -14.48 16.31
C ASP A 309 6.44 -14.12 17.81
N ILE A 310 5.27 -13.74 18.33
CA ILE A 310 5.13 -13.14 19.67
C ILE A 310 4.69 -14.17 20.72
N PHE A 311 3.83 -15.12 20.32
CA PHE A 311 3.20 -16.07 21.23
C PHE A 311 3.54 -17.53 20.93
N GLY A 312 3.83 -17.87 19.67
CA GLY A 312 4.05 -19.25 19.24
C GLY A 312 2.95 -20.18 19.75
N ASP A 313 3.36 -21.24 20.45
CA ASP A 313 2.47 -22.29 20.97
C ASP A 313 1.37 -21.75 21.90
N ALA A 314 1.59 -20.63 22.60
CA ALA A 314 0.59 -20.06 23.50
C ALA A 314 -0.68 -19.58 22.78
N ARG A 315 -0.62 -19.35 21.47
CA ARG A 315 -1.77 -19.00 20.62
C ARG A 315 -1.91 -19.97 19.44
N ALA A 316 -1.47 -21.22 19.59
CA ALA A 316 -1.46 -22.23 18.52
C ALA A 316 -2.83 -22.36 17.80
N SER A 317 -3.94 -22.43 18.55
CA SER A 317 -5.30 -22.52 17.98
C SER A 317 -5.62 -21.36 17.04
N ASP A 318 -5.24 -20.13 17.41
CA ASP A 318 -5.52 -18.95 16.59
C ASP A 318 -4.65 -18.91 15.34
N ILE A 319 -3.39 -19.36 15.45
CA ILE A 319 -2.48 -19.52 14.31
C ILE A 319 -3.08 -20.55 13.34
N THR A 320 -3.46 -21.73 13.83
CA THR A 320 -4.09 -22.79 13.04
C THR A 320 -5.34 -22.29 12.33
N ASN A 321 -6.30 -21.70 13.07
CA ASN A 321 -7.55 -21.20 12.49
C ASN A 321 -7.31 -20.15 11.39
N THR A 322 -6.34 -19.26 11.59
CA THR A 322 -6.00 -18.21 10.62
C THR A 322 -5.38 -18.80 9.35
N LEU A 323 -4.45 -19.75 9.50
CA LEU A 323 -3.77 -20.42 8.39
C LEU A 323 -4.68 -21.38 7.62
N ASP A 324 -5.57 -22.12 8.30
CA ASP A 324 -6.56 -22.98 7.66
C ASP A 324 -7.53 -22.16 6.81
N THR A 325 -7.99 -21.02 7.34
CA THR A 325 -8.86 -20.11 6.57
C THR A 325 -8.13 -19.56 5.35
N LEU A 326 -6.88 -19.12 5.51
CA LEU A 326 -6.06 -18.64 4.40
C LEU A 326 -5.87 -19.71 3.33
N SER A 327 -5.56 -20.95 3.73
CA SER A 327 -5.35 -22.07 2.81
C SER A 327 -6.63 -22.38 2.05
N ALA A 328 -7.78 -22.47 2.74
CA ALA A 328 -9.07 -22.70 2.12
C ALA A 328 -9.47 -21.60 1.13
N MET A 329 -9.15 -20.33 1.44
CA MET A 329 -9.35 -19.22 0.50
C MET A 329 -8.55 -19.45 -0.78
N ILE A 330 -7.25 -19.70 -0.66
CA ILE A 330 -6.34 -19.87 -1.81
C ILE A 330 -6.74 -21.11 -2.64
N GLU A 331 -7.06 -22.23 -2.01
CA GLU A 331 -7.43 -23.47 -2.69
C GLU A 331 -8.76 -23.38 -3.43
N ARG A 332 -9.74 -22.64 -2.89
CA ARG A 332 -11.06 -22.51 -3.50
C ARG A 332 -11.06 -21.64 -4.76
N GLN A 333 -10.21 -20.62 -4.79
CA GLN A 333 -10.17 -19.61 -5.89
C GLN A 333 -8.73 -19.18 -6.19
N PRO A 334 -7.85 -20.11 -6.63
CA PRO A 334 -6.43 -19.83 -6.80
C PRO A 334 -6.15 -18.66 -7.75
N GLU A 335 -6.99 -18.46 -8.77
CA GLU A 335 -6.88 -17.35 -9.71
C GLU A 335 -7.02 -15.96 -9.05
N LEU A 336 -7.69 -15.85 -7.90
CA LEU A 336 -7.86 -14.59 -7.18
C LEU A 336 -6.70 -14.27 -6.23
N TYR A 337 -5.92 -15.27 -5.82
CA TYR A 337 -4.84 -15.14 -4.83
C TYR A 337 -3.45 -15.32 -5.44
N THR A 338 -3.28 -14.93 -6.71
CA THR A 338 -2.02 -15.10 -7.44
C THR A 338 -0.86 -14.33 -6.80
N ALA A 339 -1.11 -13.15 -6.21
CA ALA A 339 -0.10 -12.38 -5.50
C ALA A 339 0.47 -13.15 -4.29
N GLN A 340 -0.39 -13.77 -3.48
CA GLN A 340 0.02 -14.59 -2.34
C GLN A 340 0.75 -15.86 -2.80
N GLN A 341 0.24 -16.56 -3.81
CA GLN A 341 0.93 -17.73 -4.38
C GLN A 341 2.36 -17.39 -4.82
N ARG A 342 2.51 -16.29 -5.56
CA ARG A 342 3.82 -15.82 -6.03
C ARG A 342 4.76 -15.43 -4.90
N LEU A 343 4.26 -14.85 -3.82
CA LEU A 343 5.08 -14.56 -2.64
C LEU A 343 5.75 -15.85 -2.13
N PHE A 344 4.98 -16.94 -1.99
CA PHE A 344 5.52 -18.22 -1.55
C PHE A 344 6.52 -18.80 -2.55
N ASP A 345 6.24 -18.73 -3.86
CA ASP A 345 7.17 -19.21 -4.88
C ASP A 345 8.49 -18.42 -4.90
N LEU A 346 8.40 -17.10 -4.79
CA LEU A 346 9.55 -16.20 -4.81
C LEU A 346 10.46 -16.47 -3.61
N ILE A 347 9.88 -16.68 -2.43
CA ILE A 347 10.62 -17.07 -1.22
C ILE A 347 11.28 -18.43 -1.44
N LEU A 348 10.53 -19.44 -1.93
CA LEU A 348 11.06 -20.77 -2.19
C LEU A 348 12.24 -20.76 -3.17
N LYS A 349 12.10 -20.06 -4.30
CA LYS A 349 13.10 -19.95 -5.38
C LYS A 349 14.37 -19.22 -4.93
N ASN A 350 14.23 -18.22 -4.05
CA ASN A 350 15.33 -17.37 -3.62
C ASN A 350 15.82 -17.66 -2.19
N ARG A 351 15.33 -18.70 -1.51
CA ARG A 351 15.62 -19.01 -0.09
C ARG A 351 17.11 -19.02 0.29
N HIS A 352 18.02 -19.28 -0.66
CA HIS A 352 19.47 -19.27 -0.44
C HIS A 352 20.20 -18.02 -0.95
N ARG A 353 19.49 -17.09 -1.61
CA ARG A 353 20.11 -15.93 -2.30
C ARG A 353 20.26 -14.70 -1.41
N SER A 354 19.44 -14.56 -0.39
CA SER A 354 19.53 -13.45 0.55
C SER A 354 19.12 -13.89 1.96
N GLU A 355 19.67 -13.20 2.96
CA GLU A 355 19.27 -13.39 4.35
C GLU A 355 17.77 -13.11 4.56
N VAL A 356 17.23 -12.12 3.85
CA VAL A 356 15.80 -11.79 3.85
C VAL A 356 14.95 -12.98 3.44
N THR A 357 15.20 -13.54 2.26
CA THR A 357 14.42 -14.67 1.73
C THR A 357 14.61 -15.94 2.55
N ARG A 358 15.79 -16.13 3.17
CA ARG A 358 16.03 -17.23 4.11
C ARG A 358 15.19 -17.07 5.38
N HIS A 359 15.18 -15.86 5.96
CA HIS A 359 14.40 -15.53 7.15
C HIS A 359 12.91 -15.85 6.94
N TRP A 360 12.35 -15.40 5.82
CA TRP A 360 10.95 -15.67 5.48
C TRP A 360 10.67 -17.16 5.20
N TYR A 361 11.61 -17.87 4.58
CA TYR A 361 11.48 -19.33 4.38
C TYR A 361 11.38 -20.07 5.72
N GLU A 362 12.30 -19.78 6.64
CA GLU A 362 12.34 -20.42 7.97
C GLU A 362 11.06 -20.12 8.77
N GLU A 363 10.57 -18.88 8.70
CA GLU A 363 9.33 -18.48 9.38
C GLU A 363 8.10 -19.20 8.81
N PHE A 364 7.96 -19.30 7.49
CA PHE A 364 6.84 -19.98 6.85
C PHE A 364 6.87 -21.50 7.05
N ALA A 365 8.06 -22.11 7.05
CA ALA A 365 8.23 -23.50 7.44
C ALA A 365 7.87 -23.73 8.93
N GLY A 366 8.15 -22.75 9.80
CA GLY A 366 7.69 -22.75 11.19
C GLY A 366 6.16 -22.71 11.30
N LEU A 367 5.51 -21.78 10.60
CA LEU A 367 4.05 -21.65 10.56
C LEU A 367 3.35 -22.92 10.05
N ALA A 368 3.95 -23.62 9.08
CA ALA A 368 3.41 -24.88 8.54
C ALA A 368 3.22 -25.96 9.62
N LYS A 369 3.94 -25.91 10.74
CA LYS A 369 3.78 -26.86 11.84
C LYS A 369 2.45 -26.73 12.57
N TYR A 370 1.78 -25.57 12.47
CA TYR A 370 0.52 -25.29 13.14
C TYR A 370 -0.71 -25.68 12.32
N SER A 371 -0.62 -25.77 10.99
CA SER A 371 -1.76 -26.07 10.11
C SER A 371 -1.36 -27.09 9.06
N SER A 372 -2.00 -28.27 9.11
CA SER A 372 -1.80 -29.32 8.11
C SER A 372 -2.28 -28.89 6.73
N SER A 373 -3.33 -28.08 6.65
CA SER A 373 -3.83 -27.48 5.40
C SER A 373 -2.76 -26.58 4.78
N PHE A 374 -2.19 -25.66 5.57
CA PHE A 374 -1.14 -24.75 5.10
C PHE A 374 0.14 -25.50 4.73
N ALA A 375 0.55 -26.50 5.52
CA ALA A 375 1.68 -27.36 5.18
C ALA A 375 1.46 -28.12 3.86
N SER A 376 0.25 -28.65 3.64
CA SER A 376 -0.10 -29.36 2.40
C SER A 376 -0.07 -28.42 1.20
N TYR A 377 -0.63 -27.22 1.36
CA TYR A 377 -0.56 -26.17 0.35
C TYR A 377 0.90 -25.82 0.01
N LEU A 378 1.76 -25.52 0.98
CA LEU A 378 3.17 -25.22 0.73
C LEU A 378 3.93 -26.40 0.08
N LYS A 379 3.69 -27.64 0.52
CA LYS A 379 4.26 -28.85 -0.10
C LYS A 379 3.84 -29.00 -1.56
N SER A 380 2.59 -28.69 -1.89
CA SER A 380 2.10 -28.70 -3.28
C SER A 380 2.82 -27.69 -4.19
N ARG A 381 3.40 -26.63 -3.59
CA ARG A 381 4.25 -25.64 -4.26
C ARG A 381 5.73 -26.02 -4.31
N GLY A 382 6.12 -27.16 -3.74
CA GLY A 382 7.50 -27.66 -3.73
C GLY A 382 8.34 -27.24 -2.53
N TRP A 383 7.72 -26.80 -1.42
CA TRP A 383 8.42 -26.57 -0.16
C TRP A 383 8.85 -27.88 0.50
N ASP A 384 10.06 -27.92 1.04
CA ASP A 384 10.60 -29.04 1.82
C ASP A 384 10.48 -28.70 3.31
N LEU A 385 9.55 -29.35 4.01
CA LEU A 385 9.02 -28.96 5.33
C LEU A 385 9.25 -30.01 6.42
#